data_AF-A0A965G1Z5-F1
#
_entry.id   AF-A0A965G1Z5-F1
#
_cell.length_a   1.000
_cell.length_b   1.000
_cell.length_c   1.000
_cell.angle_alpha   90.00
_cell.angle_beta   90.00
_cell.angle_gamma   90.00
#
_symmetry.space_group_name_H-M   'P 1'
#
loop_
_entity.id
_entity.type
_entity.pdbx_description
1 polymer ?
#
loop_
_entity_poly.entity_id
_entity_poly.type
_entity_poly.pdbx_seq_one_letter_code
_entity_poly.pdbx_strand_id
1 'polypeptide(L)'
;MAKKSQNHSKTTKSTKVVYTWGDGKADGDGSMKALLGGKGANLAEMTRIGLPVPPGFTVTTEVCTYYYANKRTYPVSLQAQMEAGVKNMEKIMGTQFGATKGTPLLVAVRSGA
;
A
#
# COMPACT_ATOMS: atom_id res chain seq x y z
N MET A 1 29.81 37.60 18.42
CA MET A 1 29.18 36.86 17.31
C MET A 1 29.24 35.37 17.63
N ALA A 2 28.14 34.76 18.08
CA ALA A 2 28.05 33.31 18.26
C ALA A 2 26.68 32.87 17.72
N LYS A 3 26.71 32.16 16.59
CA LYS A 3 25.52 31.74 15.83
C LYS A 3 24.73 30.71 16.65
N LYS A 4 23.47 31.01 16.94
CA LYS A 4 22.48 30.06 17.47
C LYS A 4 22.30 28.91 16.47
N SER A 5 22.56 27.68 16.90
CA SER A 5 22.26 26.47 16.13
C SER A 5 20.73 26.28 16.09
N GLN A 6 20.15 26.55 14.92
CA GLN A 6 18.74 26.31 14.61
C GLN A 6 18.55 24.82 14.35
N ASN A 7 18.03 24.11 15.36
CA ASN A 7 17.69 22.69 15.26
C ASN A 7 16.45 22.53 14.36
N HIS A 8 16.67 22.35 13.05
CA HIS A 8 15.59 22.10 12.10
C HIS A 8 15.06 20.68 12.30
N SER A 9 14.00 20.55 13.09
CA SER A 9 13.12 19.39 13.08
C SER A 9 12.51 19.26 11.68
N LYS A 10 13.14 18.46 10.81
CA LYS A 10 12.50 18.01 9.57
C LYS A 10 11.42 17.01 9.97
N THR A 11 10.16 17.42 9.91
CA THR A 11 9.02 16.51 9.88
C THR A 11 9.19 15.59 8.68
N THR A 12 9.72 14.38 8.88
CA THR A 12 9.82 13.36 7.84
C THR A 12 8.41 12.92 7.48
N LYS A 13 7.88 13.40 6.35
CA LYS A 13 6.71 12.78 5.71
C LYS A 13 7.01 11.29 5.59
N SER A 14 6.18 10.45 6.20
CA SER A 14 6.30 9.01 6.06
C SER A 14 6.13 8.64 4.58
N THR A 15 7.11 7.95 4.01
CA THR A 15 7.07 7.51 2.61
C THR A 15 5.88 6.57 2.40
N LYS A 16 5.08 6.82 1.34
CA LYS A 16 3.96 5.96 0.94
C LYS A 16 4.51 4.67 0.34
N VAL A 17 4.20 3.55 0.97
CA VAL A 17 4.67 2.21 0.59
C VAL A 17 3.53 1.21 0.33
N VAL A 18 2.28 1.64 0.51
CA VAL A 18 1.07 0.89 0.15
C VAL A 18 0.23 1.69 -0.84
N TYR A 19 -0.16 1.06 -1.95
CA TYR A 19 -0.94 1.65 -3.04
C TYR A 19 -2.23 0.86 -3.22
N THR A 20 -3.37 1.53 -3.04
CA THR A 20 -4.70 0.91 -3.09
C THR A 20 -5.31 0.97 -4.49
N TRP A 21 -6.22 0.03 -4.80
CA TRP A 21 -7.15 0.10 -5.92
C TRP A 21 -8.52 -0.47 -5.51
N GLY A 22 -9.56 -0.08 -6.23
CA GLY A 22 -10.93 -0.57 -6.08
C GLY A 22 -11.94 0.53 -6.34
N ASP A 23 -13.21 0.17 -6.58
CA ASP A 23 -14.30 1.13 -6.79
C ASP A 23 -13.99 2.19 -7.88
N GLY A 24 -13.38 1.72 -8.98
CA GLY A 24 -12.97 2.56 -10.11
C GLY A 24 -11.81 3.53 -9.83
N LYS A 25 -11.15 3.45 -8.67
CA LYS A 25 -10.05 4.33 -8.28
C LYS A 25 -8.79 3.53 -7.97
N ALA A 26 -7.63 4.08 -8.32
CA ALA A 26 -6.35 3.51 -7.94
C ALA A 26 -5.30 4.60 -7.66
N ASP A 27 -4.45 4.33 -6.67
CA ASP A 27 -3.32 5.17 -6.26
C ASP A 27 -2.14 5.14 -7.24
N GLY A 28 -2.07 4.10 -8.08
CA GLY A 28 -1.03 3.91 -9.08
C GLY A 28 -1.62 3.65 -10.47
N ASP A 29 -0.76 3.32 -11.44
CA ASP A 29 -1.15 3.04 -12.82
C ASP A 29 -0.19 2.04 -13.50
N GLY A 30 -0.47 1.71 -14.77
CA GLY A 30 0.31 0.75 -15.55
C GLY A 30 1.77 1.14 -15.81
N SER A 31 2.16 2.41 -15.59
CA SER A 31 3.54 2.87 -15.77
C SER A 31 4.42 2.56 -14.55
N MET A 32 3.83 2.32 -13.39
CA MET A 32 4.54 2.17 -12.10
C MET A 32 5.09 0.75 -11.86
N LYS A 33 5.47 0.03 -12.92
CA LYS A 33 5.92 -1.38 -12.83
C LYS A 33 7.15 -1.56 -11.92
N ALA A 34 8.11 -0.64 -11.97
CA ALA A 34 9.29 -0.71 -11.12
C ALA A 34 8.96 -0.62 -9.62
N LEU A 35 7.90 0.11 -9.26
CA LEU A 35 7.51 0.34 -7.86
C LEU A 35 6.47 -0.67 -7.36
N LEU A 36 5.52 -1.07 -8.21
CA LEU A 36 4.38 -1.92 -7.85
C LEU A 36 4.51 -3.37 -8.33
N GLY A 37 5.54 -3.66 -9.12
CA GLY A 37 5.64 -4.86 -9.93
C GLY A 37 4.63 -4.87 -11.08
N GLY A 38 4.82 -5.78 -12.03
CA GLY A 38 3.95 -5.90 -13.21
C GLY A 38 2.49 -6.20 -12.89
N LYS A 39 2.23 -7.03 -11.85
CA LYS A 39 0.86 -7.36 -11.43
C LYS A 39 0.17 -6.18 -10.73
N GLY A 40 0.87 -5.51 -9.81
CA GLY A 40 0.30 -4.37 -9.07
C GLY A 40 -0.01 -3.20 -10.00
N ALA A 41 0.92 -2.87 -10.90
CA ALA A 41 0.71 -1.84 -11.92
C ALA A 41 -0.48 -2.17 -12.85
N ASN A 42 -0.58 -3.42 -13.32
CA ASN A 42 -1.70 -3.83 -14.16
C ASN A 42 -3.04 -3.84 -13.40
N LEU A 43 -3.09 -4.25 -12.13
CA LEU A 43 -4.31 -4.19 -11.32
C LEU A 43 -4.79 -2.74 -11.17
N ALA A 44 -3.87 -1.83 -10.89
CA ALA A 44 -4.17 -0.41 -10.80
C ALA A 44 -4.69 0.14 -12.14
N GLU A 45 -4.03 -0.20 -13.26
CA GLU A 45 -4.45 0.21 -14.59
C GLU A 45 -5.85 -0.31 -14.94
N MET A 46 -6.10 -1.61 -14.73
CA MET A 46 -7.40 -2.23 -14.98
C MET A 46 -8.51 -1.55 -14.18
N THR A 47 -8.26 -1.20 -12.92
CA THR A 47 -9.22 -0.44 -12.12
C THR A 47 -9.46 0.96 -12.68
N ARG A 48 -8.41 1.68 -13.10
CA ARG A 48 -8.51 3.05 -13.64
C ARG A 48 -9.31 3.12 -14.95
N ILE A 49 -9.16 2.11 -15.81
CA ILE A 49 -9.90 2.03 -17.08
C ILE A 49 -11.33 1.48 -16.89
N GLY A 50 -11.76 1.25 -15.65
CA GLY A 50 -13.14 0.88 -15.31
C GLY A 50 -13.46 -0.62 -15.39
N LEU A 51 -12.45 -1.50 -15.46
CA LEU A 51 -12.73 -2.93 -15.38
C LEU A 51 -13.16 -3.32 -13.95
N PRO A 52 -14.05 -4.32 -13.80
CA PRO A 52 -14.53 -4.78 -12.50
C PRO A 52 -13.46 -5.60 -11.77
N VAL A 53 -12.47 -4.91 -11.20
CA VAL A 53 -11.40 -5.50 -10.40
C VAL A 53 -11.79 -5.45 -8.92
N PRO A 54 -11.75 -6.58 -8.18
CA PRO A 54 -11.94 -6.57 -6.74
C PRO A 54 -10.93 -5.64 -6.03
N PRO A 55 -11.35 -4.91 -4.97
CA PRO A 55 -10.49 -3.96 -4.28
C PRO A 55 -9.29 -4.66 -3.65
N GLY A 56 -8.18 -3.93 -3.55
CA GLY A 56 -6.92 -4.46 -3.05
C GLY A 56 -5.88 -3.38 -2.81
N PHE A 57 -4.68 -3.81 -2.44
CA PHE A 57 -3.52 -2.93 -2.38
C PHE A 57 -2.22 -3.69 -2.69
N THR A 58 -1.21 -2.93 -3.10
CA THR A 58 0.14 -3.43 -3.40
C THR A 58 1.10 -2.79 -2.40
N VAL A 59 1.92 -3.63 -1.78
CA VAL A 59 3.10 -3.20 -1.03
C VAL A 59 4.23 -3.01 -2.03
N THR A 60 4.85 -1.83 -2.04
CA THR A 60 5.87 -1.47 -3.03
C THR A 60 7.11 -2.38 -2.99
N THR A 61 7.81 -2.47 -4.12
CA THR A 61 9.11 -3.16 -4.24
C THR A 61 10.16 -2.58 -3.29
N GLU A 62 10.09 -1.28 -2.97
CA GLU A 62 10.98 -0.62 -2.00
C GLU A 62 10.92 -1.24 -0.60
N VAL A 63 9.77 -1.77 -0.19
CA VAL A 63 9.65 -2.49 1.10
C VAL A 63 10.44 -3.79 1.08
N CYS A 64 10.45 -4.49 -0.06
CA CYS A 64 11.27 -5.68 -0.24
C CYS A 64 12.76 -5.33 -0.16
N THR A 65 13.19 -4.27 -0.87
CA THR A 65 14.56 -3.76 -0.77
C THR A 65 14.93 -3.37 0.66
N TYR A 66 14.05 -2.62 1.35
CA TYR A 66 14.24 -2.25 2.75
C TYR A 66 14.41 -3.48 3.63
N TYR A 67 13.56 -4.49 3.46
CA TYR A 67 13.60 -5.71 4.26
C TYR A 67 14.97 -6.39 4.20
N TYR A 68 15.52 -6.57 3.00
CA TYR A 68 16.85 -7.17 2.85
C TYR A 68 17.97 -6.26 3.36
N ALA A 69 17.87 -4.95 3.18
CA ALA A 69 18.86 -3.99 3.65
C ALA A 69 18.85 -3.79 5.18
N ASN A 70 17.72 -4.03 5.86
CA ASN A 70 17.51 -3.70 7.27
C ASN A 70 17.31 -4.95 8.13
N LYS A 71 18.18 -5.96 7.99
CA LYS A 71 18.18 -7.18 8.82
C LYS A 71 16.82 -7.88 8.87
N ARG A 72 16.09 -7.90 7.75
CA ARG A 72 14.76 -8.53 7.65
C ARG A 72 13.71 -7.88 8.55
N THR A 73 13.83 -6.56 8.76
CA THR A 73 12.82 -5.74 9.43
C THR A 73 12.03 -4.92 8.43
N TYR A 74 10.88 -4.36 8.85
CA TYR A 74 10.02 -3.56 7.98
C TYR A 74 10.10 -2.07 8.31
N PRO A 75 9.81 -1.17 7.36
CA PRO A 75 9.62 0.25 7.67
C PRO A 75 8.54 0.42 8.72
N VAL A 76 8.76 1.30 9.70
CA VAL A 76 7.80 1.56 10.79
C VAL A 76 6.42 2.02 10.30
N SER A 77 6.36 2.60 9.10
CA SER A 77 5.12 3.07 8.48
C SER A 77 4.30 1.97 7.80
N LEU A 78 4.88 0.79 7.54
CA LEU A 78 4.25 -0.24 6.72
C LEU A 78 2.95 -0.74 7.35
N GLN A 79 2.98 -1.09 8.64
CA GLN A 79 1.84 -1.68 9.34
C GLN A 79 0.60 -0.78 9.27
N ALA A 80 0.74 0.49 9.65
CA ALA A 80 -0.35 1.45 9.63
C ALA A 80 -0.91 1.68 8.22
N GLN A 81 -0.07 1.67 7.18
CA GLN A 81 -0.52 1.82 5.80
C GLN A 81 -1.23 0.55 5.28
N MET A 82 -0.79 -0.64 5.68
CA MET A 82 -1.48 -1.89 5.35
C MET A 82 -2.86 -1.96 6.00
N GLU A 83 -2.97 -1.59 7.28
CA GLU A 83 -4.25 -1.51 8.00
C GLU A 83 -5.22 -0.51 7.34
N ALA A 84 -4.71 0.64 6.88
CA ALA A 84 -5.51 1.58 6.10
C ALA A 84 -5.99 0.98 4.76
N GLY A 85 -5.12 0.21 4.08
CA GLY A 85 -5.48 -0.54 2.87
C GLY A 85 -6.56 -1.59 3.11
N VAL A 86 -6.47 -2.34 4.22
CA VAL A 86 -7.51 -3.30 4.64
C VAL A 86 -8.83 -2.58 4.89
N LYS A 87 -8.83 -1.49 5.67
CA LYS A 87 -10.04 -0.68 5.93
C LYS A 87 -10.69 -0.14 4.66
N ASN A 88 -9.89 0.21 3.65
CA ASN A 88 -10.41 0.62 2.35
C ASN A 88 -11.15 -0.54 1.65
N MET A 89 -10.58 -1.75 1.66
CA MET A 89 -11.25 -2.94 1.12
C MET A 89 -12.55 -3.25 1.88
N GLU A 90 -12.52 -3.20 3.22
CA GLU A 90 -13.70 -3.43 4.06
C GLU A 90 -14.84 -2.47 3.70
N LYS A 91 -14.51 -1.18 3.54
CA LYS A 91 -15.47 -0.14 3.15
C LYS A 91 -16.11 -0.42 1.78
N ILE A 92 -15.31 -0.82 0.79
CA ILE A 92 -15.79 -1.08 -0.57
C ILE A 92 -16.63 -2.37 -0.62
N MET A 93 -16.21 -3.41 0.11
CA MET A 93 -16.84 -4.73 0.08
C MET A 93 -18.01 -4.87 1.05
N GLY A 94 -18.16 -3.96 2.02
CA GLY A 94 -19.16 -4.09 3.09
C GLY A 94 -18.93 -5.28 4.01
N THR A 95 -17.69 -5.78 4.11
CA THR A 95 -17.29 -6.91 4.95
C THR A 95 -16.11 -6.53 5.83
N GLN A 96 -15.82 -7.30 6.88
CA GLN A 96 -14.75 -7.00 7.85
C GLN A 96 -13.71 -8.12 7.89
N PHE A 97 -12.43 -7.75 7.91
CA PHE A 97 -11.31 -8.67 8.06
C PHE A 97 -11.28 -9.22 9.48
N GLY A 98 -11.20 -10.56 9.58
CA GLY A 98 -11.23 -11.25 10.88
C GLY A 98 -12.61 -11.36 11.53
N ALA A 99 -13.70 -11.02 10.83
CA ALA A 99 -15.06 -11.23 11.35
C ALA A 99 -15.33 -12.73 11.62
N THR A 100 -15.89 -13.03 12.80
CA THR A 100 -16.25 -14.40 13.22
C THR A 100 -17.73 -14.73 13.07
N LYS A 101 -18.53 -13.73 12.66
CA LYS A 101 -19.97 -13.85 12.38
C LYS A 101 -20.27 -13.16 11.05
N GLY A 102 -21.24 -13.68 10.31
CA GLY A 102 -21.61 -13.16 8.98
C GLY A 102 -20.56 -13.52 7.91
N THR A 103 -20.45 -12.69 6.88
CA THR A 103 -19.52 -12.90 5.76
C THR A 103 -18.20 -12.16 6.00
N PRO A 104 -17.08 -12.86 6.25
CA PRO A 104 -15.79 -12.22 6.49
C PRO A 104 -15.15 -11.70 5.21
N LEU A 105 -14.33 -10.66 5.32
CA LEU A 105 -13.43 -10.26 4.25
C LEU A 105 -12.29 -11.29 4.16
N LEU A 106 -12.25 -12.03 3.05
CA LEU A 106 -11.14 -12.93 2.72
C LEU A 106 -10.21 -12.26 1.71
N VAL A 107 -8.92 -12.54 1.81
CA VAL A 107 -7.88 -11.92 0.97
C VAL A 107 -7.01 -12.97 0.31
N ALA A 108 -6.50 -12.64 -0.88
CA ALA A 108 -5.48 -13.42 -1.57
C ALA A 108 -4.17 -12.63 -1.59
N VAL A 109 -3.09 -13.23 -1.10
CA VAL A 109 -1.74 -12.62 -1.12
C VAL A 109 -0.97 -13.21 -2.30
N ARG A 110 -0.50 -12.34 -3.20
CA ARG A 110 0.19 -12.74 -4.44
C ARG A 110 1.48 -11.94 -4.59
N SER A 111 2.58 -12.60 -4.92
CA SER A 111 3.82 -11.93 -5.28
C SER A 111 3.70 -11.26 -6.67
N GLY A 112 4.43 -10.16 -6.84
CA GLY A 112 4.63 -9.44 -8.09
C GLY A 112 6.04 -8.85 -8.14
N ALA A 113 6.64 -8.84 -9.32
CA ALA A 113 7.93 -8.26 -9.62
C ALA A 113 7.78 -7.33 -10.83
#